data_AF-A0A7Y7B3F7-F1
#
_entry.id   AF-A0A7Y7B3F7-F1
#
_cell.length_a   1.000
_cell.length_b   1.000
_cell.length_c   1.000
_cell.angle_alpha   90.00
_cell.angle_beta   90.00
_cell.angle_gamma   90.00
#
_symmetry.space_group_name_H-M   'P 1'
#
loop_
_entity.id
_entity.type
_entity.pdbx_description
1 polymer ?
#
loop_
_entity_poly.entity_id
_entity_poly.type
_entity_poly.pdbx_seq_one_letter_code
_entity_poly.pdbx_strand_id
1 'polypeptide(L)' 'MDGCTTAAAVFKAACPDCRNSFELAAGALRLAIGASDRTTFYSFTCPDCGSAVRKPAGERIVALLTGGGVRTLRLHITA' A
#
# COMPACT_ATOMS: atom_id res chain seq x y z
N MET A 1 -18.63 -5.81 10.22
CA MET A 1 -17.76 -5.66 11.41
C MET A 1 -16.40 -6.24 11.04
N ASP A 2 -15.44 -5.40 10.64
CA ASP A 2 -13.99 -5.70 10.55
C ASP A 2 -13.29 -4.32 10.57
N GLY A 3 -12.43 -3.89 11.48
CA GLY A 3 -11.82 -4.43 12.69
C GLY A 3 -11.07 -3.26 13.38
N CYS A 4 -10.90 -3.36 14.69
CA CYS A 4 -10.27 -2.42 15.61
C CYS A 4 -9.10 -1.59 15.02
N THR A 5 -9.28 -0.27 14.97
CA THR A 5 -8.29 0.74 14.58
C THR A 5 -7.09 0.72 15.56
N THR A 6 -6.13 -0.16 15.32
CA THR A 6 -4.78 -0.01 15.88
C THR A 6 -4.19 1.26 15.29
N ALA A 7 -3.79 2.22 16.15
CA ALA A 7 -3.34 3.58 15.79
C ALA A 7 -2.73 3.65 14.38
N ALA A 8 -3.56 4.03 13.41
CA ALA A 8 -3.29 3.75 12.00
C ALA A 8 -2.19 4.68 11.53
N ALA A 9 -1.01 4.14 11.20
CA ALA A 9 0.00 4.90 10.49
C ALA A 9 -0.67 5.55 9.26
N VAL A 10 -0.57 6.88 9.19
CA VAL A 10 -1.15 7.68 8.13
C VAL A 10 -0.08 7.91 7.08
N PHE A 11 -0.33 7.46 5.87
CA PHE A 11 0.60 7.55 4.75
C PHE A 11 0.11 8.59 3.76
N LYS A 12 0.93 9.60 3.47
CA LYS A 12 0.63 10.54 2.40
C LYS A 12 0.83 9.88 1.04
N ALA A 13 -0.23 9.85 0.26
CA ALA A 13 -0.23 9.38 -1.11
C ALA A 13 -0.61 10.53 -2.05
N ALA A 14 -0.04 10.51 -3.25
CA ALA A 14 -0.40 11.41 -4.33
C ALA A 14 -0.83 10.57 -5.52
N CYS A 15 -2.00 10.88 -6.07
CA CYS A 15 -2.50 10.23 -7.27
C CYS A 15 -1.88 10.91 -8.50
N PRO A 16 -1.20 10.17 -9.40
CA PRO A 16 -0.63 10.75 -10.62
C PRO A 16 -1.71 11.15 -11.65
N ASP A 17 -2.90 10.54 -11.59
CA ASP A 17 -4.01 10.83 -12.52
C ASP A 17 -4.67 12.19 -12.23
N CYS A 18 -5.16 12.39 -11.00
CA CYS A 18 -5.81 13.65 -10.61
C CYS A 18 -4.84 14.66 -9.97
N ARG A 19 -3.60 14.27 -9.66
CA ARG A 19 -2.59 15.07 -8.96
C ARG A 19 -3.01 15.54 -7.56
N ASN A 20 -4.03 14.91 -6.98
CA ASN A 20 -4.48 15.21 -5.63
C ASN A 20 -3.63 14.45 -4.61
N SER A 21 -3.33 15.09 -3.48
CA SER A 21 -2.61 14.50 -2.36
C SER A 21 -3.58 14.26 -1.20
N PHE A 22 -3.52 13.06 -0.63
CA PHE A 22 -4.43 12.62 0.42
C PHE A 22 -3.71 11.68 1.38
N GLU A 23 -4.33 11.52 2.54
CA GLU A 23 -3.81 10.73 3.64
C GLU A 23 -4.54 9.40 3.69
N LEU A 24 -3.80 8.31 3.54
CA LEU A 24 -4.32 6.95 3.56
C LEU A 24 -3.94 6.26 4.86
N ALA A 25 -4.92 5.61 5.48
CA ALA A 25 -4.64 4.68 6.55
C ALA A 25 -3.93 3.43 6.01
N ALA A 26 -3.17 2.76 6.88
CA ALA A 26 -2.52 1.49 6.56
C ALA A 26 -3.45 0.44 5.91
N GLY A 27 -4.73 0.42 6.28
CA GLY A 27 -5.74 -0.48 5.71
C GLY A 27 -6.21 -0.15 4.29
N ALA A 28 -5.98 1.08 3.82
CA ALA A 28 -6.32 1.50 2.45
C ALA A 28 -5.21 1.17 1.44
N LEU A 29 -3.99 0.94 1.92
CA LEU A 29 -2.85 0.50 1.13
C LEU A 29 -2.81 -1.03 1.08
N ARG A 30 -2.51 -1.57 -0.11
CA ARG A 30 -2.31 -3.00 -0.33
C ARG A 30 -0.88 -3.20 -0.77
N LEU A 31 -0.06 -3.79 0.10
CA LEU A 31 1.32 -4.14 -0.21
C LEU A 31 1.35 -5.59 -0.72
N ALA A 32 1.78 -5.79 -1.97
CA ALA A 32 2.02 -7.11 -2.54
C ALA A 32 3.53 -7.40 -2.51
N ILE A 33 3.94 -8.41 -1.73
CA ILE A 33 5.35 -8.82 -1.60
C ILE A 33 5.57 -10.09 -2.39
N GLY A 34 6.48 -10.04 -3.36
CA GLY A 34 6.90 -11.20 -4.16
C GLY A 34 8.17 -11.86 -3.63
N ALA A 35 8.82 -12.69 -4.46
CA ALA A 35 10.06 -13.39 -4.10
C ALA A 35 11.28 -12.44 -3.95
N SER A 36 11.21 -11.24 -4.49
CA SER A 36 12.27 -10.21 -4.39
C SER A 36 11.68 -8.79 -4.37
N ASP A 37 12.48 -7.79 -4.00
CA ASP A 37 12.09 -6.36 -3.96
C ASP A 37 11.57 -5.86 -5.31
N ARG A 38 12.16 -6.35 -6.41
CA ARG A 38 11.72 -6.02 -7.77
C ARG A 38 10.32 -6.53 -8.10
N THR A 39 9.84 -7.53 -7.37
CA THR A 39 8.49 -8.10 -7.50
C THR A 39 7.54 -7.58 -6.42
N THR A 40 7.97 -6.57 -5.66
CA THR A 40 7.20 -6.00 -4.54
C THR A 40 6.63 -4.64 -4.92
N PHE A 41 5.31 -4.53 -4.81
CA PHE A 41 4.57 -3.34 -5.24
C PHE A 41 3.48 -3.02 -4.24
N TYR A 42 3.28 -1.73 -3.97
CA TYR A 42 2.10 -1.28 -3.26
C TYR A 42 1.10 -0.68 -4.23
N SER A 43 -0.18 -0.91 -3.95
CA SER A 43 -1.29 -0.36 -4.69
C SER A 43 -2.27 0.31 -3.74
N PHE A 44 -2.85 1.40 -4.19
CA PHE A 44 -3.91 2.10 -3.47
C PHE A 44 -4.92 2.65 -4.48
N THR A 45 -6.16 2.81 -4.01
CA THR A 45 -7.23 3.41 -4.81
C THR A 45 -7.38 4.86 -4.37
N CYS A 46 -7.36 5.78 -5.33
CA CYS A 46 -7.63 7.19 -5.03
C CYS A 46 -9.12 7.36 -4.69
N PRO A 47 -9.48 7.94 -3.53
CA PRO A 47 -10.88 8.16 -3.17
C PRO A 47 -11.53 9.30 -3.98
N ASP A 48 -10.75 10.24 -4.52
CA ASP A 48 -11.26 11.35 -5.32
C ASP A 48 -11.66 10.94 -6.74
N CYS A 49 -10.82 10.16 -7.42
CA CYS A 49 -11.04 9.77 -8.83
C CYS A 49 -11.28 8.28 -9.05
N GLY A 50 -11.13 7.43 -8.02
CA GLY A 50 -11.25 5.98 -8.14
C GLY A 50 -10.08 5.29 -8.86
N SER A 51 -9.04 6.02 -9.26
CA SER A 51 -7.94 5.44 -10.04
C SER A 51 -7.03 4.55 -9.18
N ALA A 52 -6.64 3.39 -9.72
CA ALA A 52 -5.81 2.42 -9.04
C ALA A 52 -4.32 2.70 -9.31
N VAL A 53 -3.66 3.33 -8.34
CA VAL A 53 -2.26 3.73 -8.44
C VAL A 53 -1.37 2.60 -7.94
N ARG A 54 -0.37 2.23 -8.75
CA ARG A 54 0.65 1.24 -8.41
C ARG A 54 2.02 1.88 -8.35
N LYS A 55 2.76 1.60 -7.28
CA LYS A 55 4.13 2.09 -7.08
C LYS A 55 5.03 0.95 -6.59
N PRO A 56 6.29 0.89 -7.04
CA PRO A 56 7.24 -0.10 -6.55
C PRO A 56 7.54 0.15 -5.07
N ALA A 57 7.53 -0.92 -4.27
CA ALA A 57 7.90 -0.87 -2.86
C ALA A 57 9.31 -1.46 -2.71
N GLY A 58 10.30 -0.59 -2.58
CA GLY A 58 11.65 -1.01 -2.19
C GLY A 58 11.68 -1.44 -0.72
N GLU A 59 12.76 -2.13 -0.32
CA GLU A 59 12.95 -2.69 1.04
C GLU A 59 12.57 -1.73 2.18
N ARG A 60 12.99 -0.46 2.08
CA ARG A 60 12.69 0.56 3.10
C ARG A 60 11.20 0.91 3.20
N ILE A 61 10.49 0.96 2.08
CA ILE A 61 9.04 1.21 2.05
C ILE A 61 8.28 -0.02 2.56
N VAL A 62 8.73 -1.23 2.21
CA VAL A 62 8.18 -2.48 2.74
C VAL A 62 8.28 -2.51 4.26
N ALA A 63 9.45 -2.21 4.82
CA ALA A 63 9.66 -2.19 6.26
C ALA A 63 8.74 -1.18 6.97
N LEU A 64 8.59 0.04 6.40
CA LEU A 64 7.70 1.07 6.95
C LEU A 64 6.22 0.67 6.89
N LEU A 65 5.76 0.17 5.74
CA LEU A 65 4.37 -0.26 5.56
C LEU A 65 4.04 -1.45 6.47
N THR A 66 4.94 -2.44 6.52
CA THR A 66 4.77 -3.64 7.37
C THR A 66 4.80 -3.27 8.85
N GLY A 67 5.73 -2.40 9.26
CA GLY A 67 5.80 -1.89 10.64
C GLY A 67 4.60 -1.02 11.04
N GLY A 68 3.97 -0.34 10.07
CA GLY A 68 2.77 0.47 10.26
C GLY A 68 1.45 -0.31 10.23
N GLY A 69 1.48 -1.65 10.12
CA GLY A 69 0.28 -2.49 10.12
C GLY A 69 -0.46 -2.59 8.78
N VAL A 70 0.20 -2.26 7.67
CA VAL A 70 -0.38 -2.41 6.32
C VAL A 70 -0.58 -3.89 6.02
N ARG A 71 -1.74 -4.23 5.43
CA ARG A 71 -2.02 -5.60 5.01
C ARG A 71 -1.07 -6.02 3.90
N THR A 72 -0.18 -6.95 4.23
CA THR A 72 0.76 -7.55 3.29
C THR A 72 0.11 -8.76 2.63
N LEU A 73 -0.01 -8.71 1.31
CA LEU A 73 -0.41 -9.84 0.49
C LEU A 73 0.87 -10.49 -0.04
N ARG A 74 1.14 -11.72 0.39
CA ARG A 74 2.29 -12.48 -0.11
C ARG A 74 1.86 -13.18 -1.40
N LEU A 75 2.49 -12.81 -2.51
CA LEU A 75 2.25 -13.47 -3.79
C LEU A 75 3.00 -14.81 -3.80
N HIS A 76 2.28 -15.92 -3.69
CA HIS A 76 2.83 -17.23 -4.03
C HIS A 76 2.89 -17.33 -5.55
N ILE A 77 4.06 -17.05 -6.13
CA ILE A 77 4.36 -17.47 -7.49
C ILE A 77 4.68 -18.96 -7.41
N THR A 78 3.71 -19.79 -7.78
CA THR A 78 3.98 -21.18 -8.15
C THR A 78 4.59 -21.14 -9.54
N ALA A 79 5.89 -21.42 -9.62
CA ALA A 79 6.63 -21.58 -10.87
C ALA A 79 6.11 -22.76 -11.68
#